data_AF-A0A856MDQ5-F1
#
_entry.id   AF-A0A856MDQ5-F1
#
_cell.length_a   1.000
_cell.length_b   1.000
_cell.length_c   1.000
_cell.angle_alpha   90.00
_cell.angle_beta   90.00
_cell.angle_gamma   90.00
#
_symmetry.space_group_name_H-M   'P 1'
#
loop_
_entity.id
_entity.type
_entity.pdbx_description
1 polymer ?
#
loop_
_entity_poly.entity_id
_entity_poly.type
_entity_poly.pdbx_seq_one_letter_code
_entity_poly.pdbx_strand_id
1 'polypeptide(L)'
;MDQAKRERLESKGWKIGTVSDFLELTPEETIFVEIKLALSRSLKERRQQLMTQAELASKISSSQPRIAKAENGDASVSIELLIRAMLATGATPQDIGQVIANVS
;
A
#
# COMPACT_ATOMS: atom_id res chain seq x y z
N MET A 1 2.91 23.53 -3.13
CA MET A 1 1.86 24.56 -2.91
C MET A 1 2.53 25.92 -3.01
N ASP A 2 1.84 26.93 -3.54
CA ASP A 2 2.34 28.32 -3.55
C ASP A 2 2.46 28.89 -2.12
N GLN A 3 3.52 29.67 -1.88
CA GLN A 3 3.88 30.24 -0.58
C GLN A 3 2.83 31.25 -0.09
N ALA A 4 2.28 32.10 -0.97
CA ALA A 4 1.23 33.05 -0.60
C ALA A 4 -0.04 32.35 -0.08
N LYS A 5 -0.36 31.19 -0.65
CA LYS A 5 -1.49 30.36 -0.18
C LYS A 5 -1.20 29.75 1.20
N ARG A 6 0.06 29.42 1.50
CA ARG A 6 0.50 28.85 2.78
C ARG A 6 0.28 29.85 3.91
N GLU A 7 0.85 31.04 3.76
CA GLU A 7 0.79 32.11 4.76
C GLU A 7 -0.65 32.56 5.04
N ARG A 8 -1.50 32.62 4.01
CA ARG A 8 -2.94 32.94 4.16
C ARG A 8 -3.71 31.87 4.94
N LEU A 9 -3.34 30.59 4.83
CA LEU A 9 -3.99 29.51 5.55
C LEU A 9 -3.51 29.44 7.00
N GLU A 10 -2.19 29.55 7.22
CA GLU A 10 -1.58 29.57 8.55
C GLU A 10 -2.07 30.76 9.39
N SER A 11 -2.19 31.97 8.81
CA SER A 11 -2.77 33.14 9.49
C SER A 11 -4.24 32.99 9.88
N LYS A 12 -4.95 32.03 9.28
CA LYS A 12 -6.33 31.66 9.64
C LYS A 12 -6.41 30.47 10.60
N GLY A 13 -5.28 30.03 11.17
CA GLY A 13 -5.23 28.93 12.12
C GLY A 13 -5.22 27.54 11.48
N TRP A 14 -5.05 27.42 10.16
CA TRP A 14 -4.90 26.11 9.51
C TRP A 14 -3.47 25.61 9.68
N LYS A 15 -3.32 24.35 10.13
CA LYS A 15 -2.02 23.66 10.18
C LYS A 15 -1.73 23.05 8.81
N ILE A 16 -0.54 23.33 8.28
CA ILE A 16 -0.03 22.72 7.06
C ILE A 16 1.02 21.69 7.45
N GLY A 17 0.83 20.46 6.97
CA GLY A 17 1.70 19.33 7.28
C GLY A 17 1.46 18.17 6.32
N THR A 18 2.25 17.12 6.50
CA THR A 18 2.11 15.85 5.81
C THR A 18 1.00 14.99 6.43
N VAL A 19 0.66 13.88 5.78
CA VAL A 19 -0.26 12.89 6.36
C VAL A 19 0.32 12.29 7.64
N SER A 20 1.63 12.05 7.70
CA SER A 20 2.32 11.59 8.90
C SER A 20 2.20 12.59 10.05
N ASP A 21 2.29 13.91 9.77
CA ASP A 21 2.09 14.95 10.79
C ASP A 21 0.65 15.01 11.30
N PHE A 22 -0.33 14.66 10.46
CA PHE A 22 -1.74 14.63 10.81
C PHE A 22 -2.11 13.39 11.62
N LEU A 23 -1.53 12.24 11.28
CA LEU A 23 -1.76 10.96 11.94
C LEU A 23 -0.80 10.67 13.09
N GLU A 24 0.15 11.57 13.35
CA GLU A 24 1.18 11.46 14.40
C GLU A 24 2.01 10.18 14.28
N LEU A 25 2.31 9.76 13.05
CA LEU A 25 3.04 8.52 12.77
C LEU A 25 4.53 8.68 13.08
N THR A 26 5.13 7.65 13.67
CA THR A 26 6.60 7.56 13.72
C THR A 26 7.18 7.37 12.30
N PRO A 27 8.48 7.64 12.11
CA PRO A 27 9.15 7.32 10.84
C PRO A 27 8.98 5.84 10.44
N GLU A 28 9.07 4.94 11.42
CA GLU A 28 8.91 3.49 11.20
C GLU A 28 7.47 3.14 10.77
N GLU A 29 6.45 3.74 11.40
CA GLU A 29 5.05 3.53 11.03
C GLU A 29 4.74 4.07 9.64
N THR A 30 5.29 5.24 9.30
CA THR A 30 5.15 5.83 7.96
C THR A 30 5.73 4.88 6.91
N ILE A 31 6.97 4.43 7.09
CA ILE A 31 7.63 3.49 6.18
C ILE A 31 6.83 2.17 6.07
N PHE A 32 6.34 1.65 7.20
CA PHE A 32 5.56 0.41 7.21
C PHE A 32 4.25 0.53 6.42
N VAL A 33 3.54 1.65 6.55
CA VAL A 33 2.33 1.93 5.76
C VAL A 33 2.66 2.03 4.27
N GLU A 34 3.71 2.75 3.91
CA GLU A 34 4.14 2.88 2.51
C GLU A 34 4.55 1.53 1.90
N ILE A 35 5.23 0.67 2.65
CA ILE A 35 5.53 -0.72 2.24
C ILE A 35 4.24 -1.50 1.96
N LYS A 36 3.24 -1.44 2.85
CA LYS A 36 1.96 -2.12 2.61
C LYS A 36 1.28 -1.60 1.34
N LEU A 37 1.25 -0.29 1.15
CA LEU A 37 0.64 0.33 -0.02
C LEU A 37 1.36 -0.05 -1.32
N ALA A 38 2.69 -0.05 -1.32
CA ALA A 38 3.51 -0.44 -2.47
C ALA A 38 3.27 -1.91 -2.85
N LEU A 39 3.26 -2.81 -1.87
CA LEU A 39 2.96 -4.24 -2.09
C LEU A 39 1.54 -4.46 -2.61
N SER A 40 0.54 -3.78 -2.06
CA SER A 40 -0.86 -3.83 -2.53
C SER A 40 -1.01 -3.41 -3.98
N ARG A 41 -0.37 -2.30 -4.38
CA ARG A 41 -0.40 -1.80 -5.76
C ARG A 41 0.30 -2.78 -6.71
N SER A 42 1.50 -3.24 -6.36
CA SER A 42 2.24 -4.21 -7.18
C SER A 42 1.47 -5.52 -7.37
N LEU A 43 0.82 -6.01 -6.31
CA LEU A 43 -0.05 -7.19 -6.38
C LEU A 43 -1.19 -6.99 -7.38
N LYS A 44 -1.88 -5.85 -7.30
CA LYS A 44 -3.00 -5.53 -8.19
C LYS A 44 -2.57 -5.49 -9.65
N GLU A 45 -1.47 -4.80 -9.93
CA GLU A 45 -0.90 -4.67 -11.28
C GLU A 45 -0.50 -6.04 -11.85
N ARG A 46 0.25 -6.85 -11.08
CA ARG A 46 0.65 -8.20 -11.49
C ARG A 46 -0.56 -9.10 -11.73
N ARG A 47 -1.51 -9.12 -10.79
CA ARG A 47 -2.68 -10.00 -10.89
C ARG A 47 -3.54 -9.64 -12.10
N GLN A 48 -3.75 -8.35 -12.38
CA GLN A 48 -4.56 -7.90 -13.53
C GLN A 48 -4.10 -8.47 -14.88
N GLN A 49 -2.81 -8.78 -15.03
CA GLN A 49 -2.26 -9.36 -16.26
C GLN A 49 -2.38 -10.89 -16.32
N LEU A 50 -2.71 -11.55 -15.20
CA LEU A 50 -2.56 -13.01 -15.07
C LEU A 50 -3.85 -13.75 -14.75
N MET A 51 -4.72 -13.20 -13.90
CA MET A 51 -5.91 -13.89 -13.38
C MET A 51 -6.87 -12.93 -12.71
N THR A 52 -8.13 -13.30 -12.50
CA THR A 52 -9.12 -12.58 -11.70
C THR A 52 -8.82 -12.64 -10.19
N GLN A 53 -9.45 -11.76 -9.40
CA GLN A 53 -9.33 -11.80 -7.94
C GLN A 53 -9.87 -13.10 -7.33
N ALA A 54 -10.90 -13.71 -7.94
CA ALA A 54 -11.47 -14.98 -7.49
C ALA A 54 -10.54 -16.16 -7.75
N GLU A 55 -9.83 -16.16 -8.89
CA GLU A 55 -8.83 -17.18 -9.19
C GLU A 55 -7.63 -17.10 -8.25
N LEU A 56 -7.11 -15.88 -7.98
CA LEU A 56 -6.06 -15.70 -6.99
C LEU A 56 -6.53 -16.15 -5.60
N ALA A 57 -7.76 -15.79 -5.21
CA ALA A 57 -8.34 -16.23 -3.94
C ALA A 57 -8.36 -17.75 -3.81
N SER A 58 -8.83 -18.46 -4.85
CA SER A 58 -8.84 -19.92 -4.89
C SER A 58 -7.41 -20.50 -4.78
N LYS A 59 -6.44 -19.90 -5.48
CA LYS A 59 -5.04 -20.34 -5.49
C LYS A 59 -4.36 -20.28 -4.12
N ILE A 60 -4.77 -19.33 -3.26
CA ILE A 60 -4.18 -19.15 -1.92
C ILE A 60 -5.16 -19.51 -0.78
N SER A 61 -6.21 -20.29 -1.06
CA SER A 61 -7.22 -20.70 -0.08
C SER A 61 -7.82 -19.52 0.70
N SER A 62 -8.18 -18.46 -0.03
CA SER A 62 -8.75 -17.22 0.49
C SER A 62 -10.09 -16.90 -0.18
N SER A 63 -10.65 -15.72 0.12
CA SER A 63 -11.90 -15.24 -0.49
C SER A 63 -11.63 -14.05 -1.43
N GLN A 64 -12.43 -13.91 -2.48
CA GLN A 64 -12.31 -12.80 -3.43
C GLN A 64 -12.39 -11.42 -2.74
N PRO A 65 -13.29 -11.18 -1.76
CA PRO A 65 -13.30 -9.92 -1.02
C PRO A 65 -12.01 -9.66 -0.24
N ARG A 66 -11.35 -10.71 0.27
CA ARG A 66 -10.08 -10.59 0.97
C ARG A 66 -8.93 -10.22 0.02
N ILE A 67 -8.96 -10.74 -1.21
CA ILE A 67 -8.03 -10.30 -2.27
C ILE A 67 -8.31 -8.85 -2.69
N ALA A 68 -9.58 -8.46 -2.85
CA ALA A 68 -9.95 -7.09 -3.18
C ALA A 68 -9.48 -6.09 -2.10
N LYS A 69 -9.63 -6.44 -0.82
CA LYS A 69 -9.07 -5.67 0.30
C LYS A 69 -7.55 -5.58 0.22
N ALA A 70 -6.87 -6.69 -0.09
CA ALA A 70 -5.42 -6.74 -0.20
C ALA A 70 -4.90 -5.82 -1.32
N GLU A 71 -5.54 -5.81 -2.49
CA GLU A 71 -5.20 -4.93 -3.61
C GLU A 71 -5.47 -3.44 -3.33
N ASN A 72 -6.41 -3.14 -2.44
CA ASN A 72 -6.79 -1.76 -2.08
C ASN A 72 -6.07 -1.24 -0.82
N GLY A 73 -5.15 -2.02 -0.23
CA GLY A 73 -4.40 -1.58 0.95
C GLY A 73 -5.25 -1.45 2.23
N ASP A 74 -6.33 -2.22 2.34
CA ASP A 74 -7.23 -2.19 3.50
C ASP A 74 -6.48 -2.51 4.81
N ALA A 75 -6.82 -1.80 5.89
CA ALA A 75 -6.15 -1.93 7.18
C ALA A 75 -6.17 -3.36 7.76
N SER A 76 -7.19 -4.16 7.43
CA SER A 76 -7.35 -5.54 7.89
C SER A 76 -6.41 -6.56 7.23
N VAL A 77 -5.65 -6.14 6.20
CA VAL A 77 -4.75 -7.00 5.44
C VAL A 77 -3.37 -7.03 6.09
N SER A 78 -2.83 -8.22 6.31
CA SER A 78 -1.46 -8.40 6.81
C SER A 78 -0.43 -8.33 5.68
N ILE A 79 0.81 -7.95 6.00
CA ILE A 79 1.95 -8.04 5.06
C ILE A 79 2.15 -9.48 4.59
N GLU A 80 1.99 -10.45 5.49
CA GLU A 80 2.10 -11.87 5.15
C GLU A 80 1.14 -12.26 4.00
N LEU A 81 -0.11 -11.78 4.05
CA LEU A 81 -1.07 -12.05 2.97
C LEU A 81 -0.63 -11.42 1.65
N LEU A 82 -0.11 -10.18 1.68
CA LEU A 82 0.41 -9.52 0.48
C LEU A 82 1.58 -10.29 -0.13
N ILE A 83 2.53 -10.74 0.70
CA ILE A 83 3.68 -11.54 0.26
C ILE A 83 3.20 -12.88 -0.34
N ARG A 84 2.33 -13.62 0.35
CA ARG A 84 1.78 -14.90 -0.17
C ARG A 84 1.05 -14.70 -1.50
N ALA A 85 0.25 -13.64 -1.63
CA ALA A 85 -0.47 -13.33 -2.86
C ALA A 85 0.49 -12.96 -4.00
N MET A 86 1.52 -12.15 -3.74
CA MET A 86 2.58 -11.82 -4.69
C MET A 86 3.28 -13.08 -5.21
N LEU A 87 3.70 -13.97 -4.30
CA LEU A 87 4.33 -15.24 -4.66
C LEU A 87 3.38 -16.13 -5.49
N ALA A 88 2.09 -16.17 -5.15
CA ALA A 88 1.09 -16.92 -5.90
C ALA A 88 0.83 -16.36 -7.31
N THR A 89 1.07 -15.07 -7.53
CA THR A 89 1.11 -14.45 -8.87
C THR A 89 2.44 -14.66 -9.60
N GLY A 90 3.39 -15.40 -9.02
CA GLY A 90 4.69 -15.70 -9.64
C GLY A 90 5.77 -14.66 -9.38
N ALA A 91 5.57 -13.72 -8.45
CA ALA A 91 6.65 -12.82 -8.03
C ALA A 91 7.78 -13.61 -7.37
N THR A 92 9.02 -13.23 -7.65
CA THR A 92 10.21 -13.75 -6.98
C THR A 92 10.48 -12.97 -5.68
N PRO A 93 11.31 -13.48 -4.76
CA PRO A 93 11.77 -12.69 -3.62
C PRO A 93 12.46 -11.38 -4.03
N GLN A 94 13.17 -11.37 -5.17
CA GLN A 94 13.80 -10.18 -5.72
C GLN A 94 12.76 -9.14 -6.17
N ASP A 95 11.69 -9.57 -6.83
CA ASP A 95 10.57 -8.69 -7.21
C ASP A 95 9.97 -7.99 -5.98
N ILE A 96 9.72 -8.75 -4.92
CA ILE A 96 9.15 -8.23 -3.67
C ILE A 96 10.13 -7.27 -2.99
N GLY A 97 11.41 -7.65 -2.94
CA GLY A 97 12.48 -6.80 -2.42
C GLY A 97 12.59 -5.47 -3.16
N GLN A 98 12.45 -5.48 -4.49
CA GLN A 98 12.48 -4.25 -5.30
C GLN A 98 11.29 -3.33 -5.01
N VAL A 99 10.09 -3.90 -4.80
CA VAL A 99 8.91 -3.11 -4.39
C VAL A 99 9.16 -2.41 -3.06
N ILE A 100 9.76 -3.10 -2.09
CA ILE A 100 10.10 -2.54 -0.78
C ILE A 100 11.21 -1.50 -0.90
N ALA A 101 12.26 -1.76 -1.69
CA ALA A 101 13.38 -0.86 -1.88
C ALA A 101 13.01 0.47 -2.57
N ASN A 102 11.87 0.51 -3.28
CA ASN A 102 11.36 1.71 -3.93
C ASN A 102 10.51 2.60 -2.99
N VAL A 103 10.25 2.17 -1.75
CA VAL A 103 9.62 3.01 -0.73
C VAL A 103 10.63 4.04 -0.23
N SER A 104 10.25 5.32 -0.27
CA SER A 104 11.08 6.47 0.12
C SER A 104 10.52 7.16 1.36
#